data_AF-A0A4U7JIL0-F1
#
_entry.id   AF-A0A4U7JIL0-F1
#
_cell.length_a   1.000
_cell.length_b   1.000
_cell.length_c   1.000
_cell.angle_alpha   90.00
_cell.angle_beta   90.00
_cell.angle_gamma   90.00
#
_symmetry.space_group_name_H-M   'P 1'
#
loop_
_entity.id
_entity.type
_entity.pdbx_description
1 polymer ?
#
loop_
_entity_poly.entity_id
_entity_poly.type
_entity_poly.pdbx_seq_one_letter_code
_entity_poly.pdbx_strand_id
1 'polypeptide(L)'
;MCVTMLEEKTYGVFDIIDSSNGITIKDLIDNLNRKYSRTFFFNAHVSLDDLIETNVLIGRLKIDNDYIYITERGKQYLSTLK
;
A
#
# COMPACT_ATOMS: atom_id res chain seq x y z
N MET A 1 -8.14 -13.59 13.53
CA MET A 1 -8.93 -12.57 12.80
C MET A 1 -8.91 -12.99 11.34
N CYS A 2 -10.05 -13.15 10.67
CA CYS A 2 -10.05 -13.46 9.23
C CYS A 2 -9.76 -12.16 8.49
N VAL A 3 -8.57 -12.07 7.90
CA VAL A 3 -8.15 -10.94 7.07
C VAL A 3 -8.89 -11.06 5.73
N THR A 4 -9.60 -10.01 5.34
CA THR A 4 -10.24 -9.97 4.03
C THR A 4 -9.19 -9.82 2.93
N MET A 5 -9.48 -10.29 1.71
CA MET A 5 -8.57 -10.18 0.56
C MET A 5 -8.12 -8.72 0.28
N LEU A 6 -8.93 -7.73 0.69
CA LEU A 6 -8.60 -6.30 0.58
C LEU A 6 -7.60 -5.85 1.65
N GLU A 7 -7.71 -6.36 2.87
CA GLU A 7 -6.80 -6.07 3.98
C GLU A 7 -5.41 -6.69 3.73
N GLU A 8 -5.34 -7.91 3.18
CA GLU A 8 -4.06 -8.50 2.75
C GLU A 8 -3.37 -7.68 1.66
N LYS A 9 -4.16 -7.16 0.70
CA LYS A 9 -3.63 -6.29 -0.37
C LYS A 9 -3.13 -4.96 0.19
N THR A 10 -3.90 -4.36 1.09
CA THR A 10 -3.53 -3.11 1.75
C THR A 10 -2.28 -3.28 2.59
N TYR A 11 -2.18 -4.38 3.35
CA TYR A 11 -0.98 -4.75 4.09
C TYR A 11 0.21 -4.87 3.14
N GLY A 12 0.08 -5.62 2.03
CA GLY A 12 1.16 -5.82 1.07
C GLY A 12 1.70 -4.52 0.47
N VAL A 13 0.80 -3.56 0.15
CA VAL A 13 1.18 -2.23 -0.33
C VAL A 13 1.90 -1.43 0.77
N PHE A 14 1.33 -1.40 1.97
CA PHE A 14 1.86 -0.61 3.08
C PHE A 14 3.22 -1.15 3.57
N ASP A 15 3.38 -2.47 3.64
CA ASP A 15 4.63 -3.15 4.03
C ASP A 15 5.79 -2.78 3.09
N ILE A 16 5.53 -2.63 1.78
CA ILE A 16 6.53 -2.20 0.80
C ILE A 16 6.90 -0.72 0.98
N ILE A 17 5.90 0.14 1.20
CA ILE A 17 6.12 1.58 1.42
C ILE A 17 6.94 1.80 2.70
N ASP A 18 6.61 1.09 3.78
CA ASP A 18 7.30 1.18 5.08
C ASP A 18 8.75 0.70 4.97
N SER A 19 8.95 -0.47 4.34
CA SER A 19 10.28 -1.06 4.13
C SER A 19 11.24 -0.18 3.31
N SER A 20 10.69 0.67 2.44
CA SER A 20 11.48 1.56 1.58
C SER A 20 11.72 2.95 2.19
N ASN A 21 11.11 3.25 3.35
CA ASN A 21 11.10 4.58 3.97
C ASN A 21 10.71 5.71 2.99
N GLY A 22 9.70 5.43 2.15
CA GLY A 22 9.32 6.27 1.03
C GLY A 22 9.57 5.59 -0.31
N ILE A 23 8.57 5.59 -1.20
CA ILE A 23 8.66 4.92 -2.50
C ILE A 23 7.90 5.67 -3.59
N THR A 24 8.40 5.66 -4.82
CA THR A 24 7.65 6.20 -5.96
C THR A 24 6.54 5.24 -6.38
N ILE A 25 5.49 5.74 -7.05
CA ILE A 25 4.43 4.87 -7.60
C ILE A 25 5.02 3.80 -8.54
N LYS A 26 6.00 4.20 -9.36
CA LYS A 26 6.67 3.29 -10.30
C LYS A 26 7.39 2.16 -9.56
N ASP A 27 8.20 2.50 -8.57
CA ASP A 27 8.94 1.50 -7.79
C ASP A 27 7.98 0.61 -6.97
N LEU A 28 6.86 1.17 -6.51
CA LEU A 28 5.82 0.42 -5.80
C LEU A 28 5.17 -0.62 -6.71
N ILE A 29 4.83 -0.25 -7.94
CA ILE A 29 4.31 -1.18 -8.95
C ILE A 29 5.33 -2.28 -9.25
N ASP A 30 6.60 -1.93 -9.46
CA ASP A 30 7.66 -2.89 -9.75
C ASP A 30 7.86 -3.88 -8.58
N ASN A 31 7.83 -3.38 -7.34
CA ASN A 31 7.93 -4.22 -6.14
C ASN A 31 6.71 -5.14 -5.96
N LEU A 32 5.50 -4.62 -6.19
CA LEU A 32 4.28 -5.42 -6.14
C LEU A 32 4.26 -6.51 -7.21
N ASN A 33 4.63 -6.17 -8.44
CA ASN A 33 4.76 -7.14 -9.53
C ASN A 33 5.84 -8.19 -9.25
N ARG A 34 6.94 -7.83 -8.58
CA ARG A 34 7.97 -8.79 -8.21
C ARG A 34 7.51 -9.71 -7.07
N LYS A 35 6.93 -9.15 -6.01
CA LYS A 35 6.46 -9.86 -4.81
C LYS A 35 5.26 -10.76 -5.11
N TYR A 36 4.40 -10.36 -6.04
CA TYR A 36 3.16 -11.03 -6.41
C TYR A 36 3.13 -11.47 -7.88
N SER A 37 4.29 -11.73 -8.50
CA SER A 37 4.42 -12.11 -9.93
C SER A 37 3.57 -13.31 -10.38
N ARG A 38 3.06 -14.11 -9.44
CA ARG A 38 2.21 -15.28 -9.70
C ARG A 38 0.72 -15.06 -9.40
N THR A 39 0.35 -13.88 -8.91
CA THR A 39 -1.00 -13.54 -8.48
C THR A 39 -1.39 -12.17 -9.00
N PHE A 40 -2.51 -12.08 -9.73
CA PHE A 40 -3.08 -10.78 -10.14
C PHE A 40 -3.46 -9.97 -8.89
N PHE A 41 -2.55 -9.11 -8.43
CA PHE A 41 -2.69 -8.43 -7.15
C PHE A 41 -3.77 -7.35 -7.19
N PHE A 42 -4.02 -6.73 -8.34
CA PHE A 42 -5.14 -5.81 -8.56
C PHE A 42 -6.15 -6.43 -9.53
N ASN A 43 -7.42 -6.47 -9.10
CA ASN A 43 -8.57 -6.77 -9.94
C ASN A 43 -9.25 -5.45 -10.30
N ALA A 44 -9.98 -5.41 -11.41
CA ALA A 44 -10.66 -4.23 -11.97
C ALA A 44 -11.67 -3.49 -11.05
N HIS A 45 -11.83 -3.88 -9.78
CA HIS A 45 -12.72 -3.22 -8.80
C HIS A 45 -12.01 -2.33 -7.79
N VAL A 46 -10.70 -2.49 -7.60
CA VAL A 46 -9.90 -1.59 -6.74
C VAL A 46 -8.56 -1.43 -7.43
N SER A 47 -8.26 -0.23 -7.92
CA SER A 47 -6.95 0.08 -8.49
C SER A 47 -5.95 0.42 -7.37
N LEU A 48 -4.65 0.33 -7.68
CA LEU A 48 -3.60 0.81 -6.79
C LEU A 48 -3.78 2.30 -6.51
N ASP A 49 -4.20 3.07 -7.51
CA ASP A 49 -4.44 4.51 -7.41
C ASP A 49 -5.58 4.81 -6.44
N ASP A 50 -6.72 4.11 -6.53
CA ASP A 50 -7.84 4.28 -5.59
C ASP A 50 -7.41 3.99 -4.15
N LEU A 51 -6.58 2.96 -3.96
CA LEU A 51 -6.05 2.60 -2.65
C LEU A 51 -5.14 3.69 -2.12
N ILE A 52 -4.21 4.20 -2.93
CA ILE A 52 -3.30 5.27 -2.53
C ILE A 52 -4.11 6.54 -2.21
N GLU A 53 -4.96 6.99 -3.12
CA GLU A 53 -5.76 8.20 -2.98
C GLU A 53 -6.63 8.15 -1.72
N THR A 54 -7.37 7.05 -1.52
CA THR A 54 -8.19 6.86 -0.32
C THR A 54 -7.33 6.92 0.95
N ASN A 55 -6.17 6.26 0.95
CA ASN A 55 -5.29 6.23 2.12
C ASN A 55 -4.56 7.55 2.36
N VAL A 56 -4.35 8.37 1.33
CA VAL A 56 -3.87 9.76 1.47
C VAL A 56 -4.97 10.64 2.07
N LEU A 57 -6.20 10.55 1.57
CA LEU A 57 -7.35 11.33 2.06
C LEU A 57 -7.66 11.08 3.54
N ILE A 58 -7.58 9.82 3.99
CA ILE A 58 -7.76 9.47 5.41
C ILE A 58 -6.50 9.69 6.27
N GLY A 59 -5.40 10.15 5.66
CA GLY A 59 -4.16 10.54 6.33
C GLY A 59 -3.27 9.39 6.78
N ARG A 60 -3.38 8.21 6.18
CA ARG A 60 -2.50 7.06 6.42
C ARG A 60 -1.25 7.08 5.55
N LEU A 61 -1.36 7.64 4.35
CA LEU A 61 -0.26 7.88 3.44
C LEU A 61 -0.06 9.39 3.26
N LYS A 62 1.14 9.79 2.90
CA LYS A 62 1.48 11.15 2.50
C LYS A 62 2.27 11.08 1.20
N ILE A 63 1.93 11.94 0.25
CA ILE A 63 2.73 12.13 -0.97
C ILE A 63 3.57 13.40 -0.79
N ASP A 64 4.88 13.29 -1.03
CA ASP A 64 5.81 14.42 -1.00
C ASP A 64 6.87 14.20 -2.10
N ASN A 65 7.01 15.17 -3.01
CA ASN A 65 7.93 15.10 -4.17
C ASN A 65 7.86 13.78 -4.97
N ASP A 66 6.66 13.32 -5.34
CA ASP A 66 6.40 12.04 -6.03
C ASP A 66 6.74 10.76 -5.24
N TYR A 67 7.13 10.88 -3.97
CA TYR A 67 7.30 9.76 -3.06
C TYR A 67 6.09 9.60 -2.15
N ILE A 68 5.68 8.36 -1.97
CA ILE A 68 4.64 7.94 -1.04
C ILE A 68 5.31 7.49 0.25
N TYR A 69 4.90 8.07 1.37
CA TYR A 69 5.34 7.74 2.71
C TYR A 69 4.18 7.26 3.55
N ILE A 70 4.46 6.39 4.51
CA ILE A 70 3.51 6.03 5.55
C ILE A 70 3.57 7.07 6.67
N THR A 71 2.42 7.59 7.07
CA THR A 71 2.29 8.47 8.23
C THR A 71 2.27 7.65 9.52
N GLU A 72 2.42 8.29 10.67
CA GLU A 72 2.25 7.63 11.98
C GLU A 72 0.89 6.94 12.12
N ARG A 73 -0.17 7.52 11.56
CA ARG A 73 -1.50 6.90 11.50
C ARG A 73 -1.52 5.66 10.60
N GLY A 74 -0.79 5.68 9.49
CA GLY A 74 -0.59 4.53 8.61
C GLY A 74 0.15 3.39 9.32
N LYS A 75 1.19 3.69 10.10
CA LYS A 75 1.93 2.68 10.89
C LYS A 75 1.05 2.02 11.95
N GLN A 76 0.24 2.81 12.66
CA GLN A 76 -0.72 2.27 13.63
C GLN A 76 -1.72 1.32 12.98
N TYR A 77 -2.23 1.70 11.80
CA TYR A 77 -3.12 0.84 11.02
C TYR A 77 -2.41 -0.44 10.56
N LEU A 78 -1.18 -0.34 10.05
CA LEU A 78 -0.38 -1.49 9.64
C LEU A 78 -0.14 -2.48 10.79
N SER A 79 0.19 -1.99 11.98
CA SER A 79 0.32 -2.81 13.19
C SER A 79 -0.97 -3.50 13.62
N THR A 80 -2.13 -2.98 13.23
CA THR A 80 -3.45 -3.59 13.52
C THR A 80 -3.80 -4.69 12.51
N LEU A 81 -3.20 -4.66 11.32
CA LEU A 81 -3.39 -5.66 10.27
C LEU A 81 -2.47 -6.88 10.40
N LYS A 82 -1.45 -6.80 11.27
CA LYS A 82 -0.44 -7.84 11.53
C LYS A 82 -0.92 -8.89 12.52
#